data_AF-A0A5N7MU46-F1
#
_entry.id   AF-A0A5N7MU46-F1
#
_cell.length_a   1.000
_cell.length_b   1.000
_cell.length_c   1.000
_cell.angle_alpha   90.00
_cell.angle_beta   90.00
_cell.angle_gamma   90.00
#
_symmetry.space_group_name_H-M   'P 1'
#
loop_
_entity.id
_entity.type
_entity.pdbx_description
1 polymer ?
#
loop_
_entity_poly.entity_id
_entity_poly.type
_entity_poly.pdbx_seq_one_letter_code
_entity_poly.pdbx_strand_id
1 'polypeptide(L)'
;METQSPFPTEIGTAFELHRETAAVVSGAIGDGALPLVLSGNCNSSLGTVSGIQQAYPGEAVGVLWFDGHGDCNTPETFTGDFLDAMGLSTLTGRCWQALCATVPGYRAIPDEHVILVGGHGMDDGARTILNSSQITAIDSQQIREFGARDALQAAFSRSYAWEG
;
A
#
# COMPACT_ATOMS: atom_id res chain seq x y z
N MET A 1 9.11 26.21 -2.71
CA MET A 1 10.56 26.56 -2.76
C MET A 1 11.24 25.54 -1.88
N GLU A 2 11.91 24.57 -2.49
CA GLU A 2 12.76 23.62 -1.76
C GLU A 2 13.95 24.36 -1.14
N THR A 3 14.38 23.91 0.03
CA THR A 3 15.61 24.43 0.63
C THR A 3 16.79 23.97 -0.22
N GLN A 4 17.80 24.83 -0.41
CA GLN A 4 19.02 24.40 -1.08
C GLN A 4 19.79 23.47 -0.14
N SER A 5 19.54 22.17 -0.31
CA SER A 5 20.20 21.09 0.42
C SER A 5 21.13 20.32 -0.53
N PRO A 6 22.32 19.90 -0.08
CA PRO A 6 23.16 18.99 -0.85
C PRO A 6 22.59 17.55 -0.87
N PHE A 7 21.58 17.26 -0.05
CA PHE A 7 20.96 15.95 0.04
C PHE A 7 19.82 15.81 -0.99
N PRO A 8 19.69 14.64 -1.65
CA PRO A 8 18.53 14.34 -2.47
C PRO A 8 17.23 14.50 -1.69
N THR A 9 16.15 14.89 -2.36
CA THR A 9 14.83 14.93 -1.73
C THR A 9 14.39 13.51 -1.37
N GLU A 10 13.75 13.35 -0.22
CA GLU A 10 13.24 12.06 0.25
C GLU A 10 12.34 11.42 -0.81
N ILE A 11 11.40 12.19 -1.35
CA ILE A 11 10.47 11.71 -2.37
C ILE A 11 11.17 11.26 -3.66
N GLY A 12 12.19 12.00 -4.13
CA GLY A 12 12.95 11.61 -5.32
C GLY A 12 13.67 10.28 -5.12
N THR A 13 14.30 10.13 -3.95
CA THR A 13 15.02 8.92 -3.54
C THR A 13 14.08 7.74 -3.36
N ALA A 14 12.92 7.95 -2.73
CA ALA A 14 11.92 6.92 -2.49
C ALA A 14 11.44 6.30 -3.82
N PHE A 15 11.06 7.13 -4.79
CA PHE A 15 10.61 6.64 -6.10
C PHE A 15 11.73 5.99 -6.93
N GLU A 16 12.98 6.37 -6.72
CA GLU A 16 14.13 5.62 -7.27
C GLU A 16 14.23 4.22 -6.69
N LEU A 17 14.17 4.11 -5.36
CA LEU A 17 14.16 2.82 -4.68
C LEU A 17 12.94 1.97 -5.06
N HIS A 18 11.78 2.57 -5.32
CA HIS A 18 10.59 1.85 -5.78
C HIS A 18 10.80 1.22 -7.15
N ARG A 19 11.47 1.90 -8.08
CA ARG A 19 11.81 1.35 -9.41
C ARG A 19 12.78 0.17 -9.28
N GLU A 20 13.83 0.32 -8.48
CA GLU A 20 14.80 -0.76 -8.23
C GLU A 20 14.14 -1.96 -7.55
N THR A 21 13.30 -1.71 -6.54
CA THR A 21 12.56 -2.77 -5.83
C THR A 21 11.61 -3.50 -6.78
N ALA A 22 10.88 -2.78 -7.64
CA ALA A 22 9.99 -3.39 -8.62
C ALA A 22 10.74 -4.32 -9.59
N ALA A 23 11.92 -3.90 -10.07
CA ALA A 23 12.74 -4.71 -10.94
C ALA A 23 13.23 -6.00 -10.25
N VAL A 24 13.72 -5.91 -9.01
CA VAL A 24 14.17 -7.07 -8.23
C VAL A 24 13.02 -8.04 -7.94
N VAL A 25 11.86 -7.52 -7.52
CA VAL A 25 10.68 -8.34 -7.23
C VAL A 25 10.16 -9.04 -8.49
N SER A 26 10.05 -8.30 -9.61
CA SER A 26 9.61 -8.88 -10.88
C SER A 26 10.57 -9.97 -11.37
N GLY A 27 11.88 -9.75 -11.26
CA GLY A 27 12.91 -10.74 -11.60
C GLY A 27 12.82 -12.00 -10.74
N ALA A 28 12.71 -11.85 -9.41
CA ALA A 28 12.57 -12.98 -8.50
C ALA A 28 11.34 -13.84 -8.81
N ILE A 29 10.20 -13.22 -9.12
CA ILE A 29 9.00 -13.93 -9.54
C ILE A 29 9.23 -14.65 -10.88
N GLY A 30 9.89 -14.00 -11.84
CA GLY A 30 10.26 -14.59 -13.13
C GLY A 30 11.14 -15.85 -13.00
N ASP A 31 11.98 -15.89 -11.96
CA ASP A 31 12.80 -17.05 -11.60
C ASP A 31 12.04 -18.13 -10.81
N GLY A 32 10.73 -17.95 -10.59
CA GLY A 32 9.87 -18.87 -9.85
C GLY A 32 10.01 -18.78 -8.33
N ALA A 33 10.60 -17.70 -7.81
CA ALA A 33 10.75 -17.47 -6.37
C ALA A 33 9.57 -16.68 -5.77
N LEU A 34 9.37 -16.84 -4.46
CA LEU A 34 8.47 -15.99 -3.67
C LEU A 34 9.27 -14.80 -3.11
N PRO A 35 9.00 -13.56 -3.56
CA PRO A 35 9.73 -12.39 -3.07
C PRO A 35 9.38 -12.09 -1.60
N LEU A 36 10.43 -11.90 -0.78
CA LEU A 36 10.33 -11.37 0.58
C LEU A 36 11.14 -10.07 0.64
N VAL A 37 10.45 -8.94 0.78
CA VAL A 37 11.08 -7.61 0.85
C VAL A 37 11.21 -7.19 2.31
N LEU A 38 12.44 -6.93 2.74
CA LEU A 38 12.74 -6.39 4.06
C LEU A 38 13.09 -4.91 3.89
N SER A 39 12.26 -4.03 4.45
CA SER A 39 12.40 -2.58 4.34
C SER A 39 12.38 -1.92 5.71
N GLY A 40 13.00 -0.73 5.80
CA GLY A 40 12.91 0.13 6.97
C GLY A 40 11.57 0.89 7.08
N ASN A 41 10.77 0.94 6.00
CA ASN A 41 9.49 1.62 5.98
C ASN A 41 8.44 0.98 5.04
N CYS A 42 7.18 1.41 5.22
CA CYS A 42 6.01 0.93 4.47
C CYS A 42 5.98 1.43 3.01
N ASN A 43 6.70 2.50 2.66
CA ASN A 43 6.76 3.03 1.30
C ASN A 43 7.31 2.02 0.28
N SER A 44 8.17 1.08 0.71
CA SER A 44 8.63 -0.04 -0.13
C SER A 44 7.51 -0.88 -0.77
N SER A 45 6.30 -0.80 -0.22
CA SER A 45 5.10 -1.45 -0.76
C SER A 45 4.82 -1.06 -2.21
N LEU A 46 5.05 0.19 -2.63
CA LEU A 46 4.83 0.61 -4.03
C LEU A 46 5.71 -0.17 -4.99
N GLY A 47 7.01 -0.26 -4.71
CA GLY A 47 7.94 -1.04 -5.53
C GLY A 47 7.58 -2.53 -5.52
N THR A 48 7.23 -3.06 -4.35
CA THR A 48 6.86 -4.48 -4.19
C THR A 48 5.63 -4.84 -5.01
N VAL A 49 4.54 -4.09 -4.85
CA VAL A 49 3.29 -4.31 -5.58
C VAL A 49 3.49 -4.09 -7.08
N SER A 50 4.23 -3.06 -7.48
CA SER A 50 4.50 -2.78 -8.90
C SER A 50 5.30 -3.90 -9.56
N GLY A 51 6.28 -4.49 -8.86
CA GLY A 51 7.04 -5.65 -9.34
C GLY A 51 6.17 -6.89 -9.51
N ILE A 52 5.24 -7.16 -8.58
CA ILE A 52 4.25 -8.23 -8.69
C ILE A 52 3.35 -7.98 -9.91
N GLN A 53 2.82 -6.77 -10.06
CA GLN A 53 1.97 -6.37 -11.17
C GLN A 53 2.68 -6.43 -12.52
N GLN A 54 4.00 -6.18 -12.55
CA GLN A 54 4.83 -6.33 -13.74
C GLN A 54 5.00 -7.79 -14.13
N ALA A 55 5.24 -8.67 -13.15
CA ALA A 55 5.37 -10.11 -13.40
C ALA A 55 4.04 -10.75 -13.84
N TYR A 56 2.90 -10.19 -13.39
CA TYR A 56 1.56 -10.66 -13.72
C TYR A 56 0.69 -9.54 -14.34
N PRO A 57 0.92 -9.16 -15.62
CA PRO A 57 0.26 -7.99 -16.23
C PRO A 57 -1.26 -8.13 -16.42
N GLY A 58 -1.80 -9.35 -16.43
CA GLY A 58 -3.24 -9.62 -16.58
C GLY A 58 -3.97 -10.01 -15.29
N GLU A 59 -3.25 -10.14 -14.18
CA GLU A 59 -3.83 -10.56 -12.90
C GLU A 59 -4.17 -9.35 -12.03
N ALA A 60 -5.26 -9.48 -11.27
CA ALA A 60 -5.58 -8.54 -10.21
C ALA A 60 -4.75 -8.85 -8.97
N VAL A 61 -4.17 -7.81 -8.36
CA VAL A 61 -3.44 -7.92 -7.09
C VAL A 61 -4.34 -7.44 -5.95
N GLY A 62 -4.43 -8.25 -4.89
CA GLY A 62 -5.04 -7.86 -3.62
C GLY A 62 -3.98 -7.52 -2.57
N VAL A 63 -4.34 -6.65 -1.62
CA VAL A 63 -3.43 -6.18 -0.56
C VAL A 63 -4.05 -6.43 0.81
N LEU A 64 -3.33 -7.18 1.64
CA LEU A 64 -3.57 -7.22 3.08
C LEU A 64 -2.59 -6.28 3.77
N TRP A 65 -3.08 -5.16 4.27
CA TRP A 65 -2.27 -4.14 4.94
C TRP A 65 -2.32 -4.34 6.44
N PHE A 66 -1.35 -5.05 7.00
CA PHE A 66 -1.23 -5.24 8.45
C PHE A 66 -0.44 -4.07 9.05
N ASP A 67 -1.14 -3.09 9.64
CA ASP A 67 -0.51 -1.92 10.24
C ASP A 67 -1.35 -1.37 11.40
N GLY A 68 -0.68 -0.72 12.35
CA GLY A 68 -1.32 0.06 13.40
C GLY A 68 -1.88 1.39 12.89
N HIS A 69 -1.28 1.95 11.84
CA HIS A 69 -1.71 3.17 11.14
C HIS A 69 -2.57 2.82 9.92
N GLY A 70 -3.23 3.83 9.35
CA GLY A 70 -4.04 3.62 8.15
C GLY A 70 -3.26 3.81 6.85
N ASP A 71 -2.17 4.58 6.88
CA ASP A 71 -1.38 5.03 5.73
C ASP A 71 -2.22 5.59 4.54
N CYS A 72 -3.42 6.06 4.87
CA CYS A 72 -4.41 6.60 3.94
C CYS A 72 -4.29 8.11 3.77
N ASN A 73 -3.28 8.76 4.36
CA ASN A 73 -3.12 10.19 4.19
C ASN A 73 -2.73 10.58 2.76
N THR A 74 -3.03 11.81 2.38
CA THR A 74 -2.49 12.44 1.16
C THR A 74 -1.73 13.71 1.51
N PRO A 75 -0.94 14.28 0.57
CA PRO A 75 -0.25 15.55 0.80
C PRO A 75 -1.18 16.71 1.21
N GLU A 76 -2.46 16.63 0.81
CA GLU A 76 -3.47 17.64 1.13
C GLU A 76 -4.08 17.47 2.54
N THR A 77 -4.11 16.25 3.07
CA THR A 77 -4.75 15.95 4.37
C THR A 77 -3.75 15.87 5.52
N PHE A 78 -2.48 15.63 5.21
CA PHE A 78 -1.46 15.39 6.22
C PHE A 78 -0.55 16.60 6.41
N THR A 79 -0.38 16.98 7.66
CA THR A 79 0.44 18.14 8.05
C THR A 79 1.79 17.74 8.65
N GLY A 80 2.08 16.44 8.72
CA GLY A 80 3.38 15.93 9.16
C GLY A 80 4.37 15.75 7.99
N ASP A 81 5.63 15.51 8.35
CA ASP A 81 6.74 15.45 7.40
C ASP A 81 7.10 14.02 6.93
N PHE A 82 6.22 13.05 7.15
CA PHE A 82 6.48 11.63 6.88
C PHE A 82 5.74 11.14 5.62
N LEU A 83 6.51 10.80 4.58
CA LEU A 83 5.97 10.18 3.37
C LEU A 83 5.31 8.82 3.67
N ASP A 84 5.79 8.11 4.69
CA ASP A 84 5.31 6.80 5.11
C ASP A 84 3.82 6.79 5.46
N ALA A 85 3.28 7.92 5.96
CA ALA A 85 1.86 8.05 6.26
C ALA A 85 0.94 7.93 5.02
N MET A 86 1.51 7.89 3.81
CA MET A 86 0.79 7.91 2.54
C MET A 86 0.92 6.59 1.75
N GLY A 87 1.53 5.55 2.33
CA GLY A 87 1.83 4.30 1.61
C GLY A 87 0.60 3.66 0.96
N LEU A 88 -0.50 3.50 1.71
CA LEU A 88 -1.73 2.89 1.19
C LEU A 88 -2.47 3.81 0.20
N SER A 89 -2.46 5.12 0.44
CA SER A 89 -2.95 6.11 -0.52
C SER A 89 -2.17 6.12 -1.83
N THR A 90 -0.86 5.89 -1.77
CA THR A 90 0.01 5.79 -2.95
C THR A 90 -0.34 4.55 -3.77
N LEU A 91 -0.52 3.39 -3.11
CA LEU A 91 -0.92 2.14 -3.78
C LEU A 91 -2.30 2.21 -4.44
N THR A 92 -3.24 2.91 -3.80
CA THR A 92 -4.62 3.04 -4.28
C THR A 92 -4.81 4.23 -5.23
N GLY A 93 -3.73 4.89 -5.65
CA GLY A 93 -3.75 5.96 -6.65
C GLY A 93 -4.31 7.30 -6.19
N ARG A 94 -4.40 7.54 -4.87
CA ARG A 94 -4.90 8.79 -4.29
C ARG A 94 -3.90 9.93 -4.29
N CYS A 95 -2.61 9.62 -4.27
CA CYS A 95 -1.54 10.63 -4.31
C CYS A 95 -0.37 10.21 -5.21
N TRP A 96 0.50 11.18 -5.51
CA TRP A 96 1.76 10.99 -6.24
C TRP A 96 1.62 10.34 -7.62
N GLN A 97 0.47 10.46 -8.29
CA GLN A 97 0.12 9.67 -9.48
C GLN A 97 1.16 9.79 -10.61
N ALA A 98 1.67 11.00 -10.84
CA ALA A 98 2.70 11.25 -11.86
C ALA A 98 4.02 10.54 -11.53
N LEU A 99 4.39 10.44 -10.25
CA LEU A 99 5.58 9.72 -9.81
C LEU A 99 5.34 8.20 -9.83
N CYS A 100 4.17 7.73 -9.40
CA CYS A 100 3.80 6.32 -9.48
C CYS A 100 3.84 5.80 -10.93
N ALA A 101 3.41 6.61 -11.90
CA ALA A 101 3.50 6.28 -13.32
C ALA A 101 4.94 6.07 -13.84
N THR A 102 5.95 6.51 -13.09
CA THR A 102 7.37 6.23 -13.42
C THR A 102 7.85 4.86 -12.94
N VAL A 103 7.07 4.18 -12.08
CA VAL A 103 7.42 2.86 -11.55
C VAL A 103 6.89 1.78 -12.50
N PRO A 104 7.76 0.94 -13.11
CA PRO A 104 7.32 -0.10 -14.02
C PRO A 104 6.30 -1.05 -13.39
N GLY A 105 5.24 -1.38 -14.14
CA GLY A 105 4.19 -2.30 -13.70
C GLY A 105 3.10 -1.66 -12.85
N TYR A 106 3.30 -0.45 -12.31
CA TYR A 106 2.35 0.18 -11.41
C TYR A 106 0.96 0.33 -12.05
N ARG A 107 -0.04 -0.20 -11.33
CA ARG A 107 -1.46 0.01 -11.54
C ARG A 107 -2.09 0.27 -10.17
N ALA A 108 -2.92 1.30 -10.05
CA ALA A 108 -3.59 1.59 -8.79
C ALA A 108 -4.42 0.37 -8.35
N ILE A 109 -4.30 -0.01 -7.07
CA ILE A 109 -5.07 -1.10 -6.48
C ILE A 109 -6.50 -0.60 -6.21
N PRO A 110 -7.54 -1.26 -6.75
CA PRO A 110 -8.92 -0.94 -6.40
C PRO A 110 -9.15 -1.10 -4.90
N ASP A 111 -9.88 -0.18 -4.29
CA ASP A 111 -10.14 -0.18 -2.84
C ASP A 111 -10.73 -1.50 -2.33
N GLU A 112 -11.64 -2.08 -3.10
CA GLU A 112 -12.30 -3.35 -2.79
C GLU A 112 -11.33 -4.54 -2.70
N HIS A 113 -10.12 -4.42 -3.28
CA HIS A 113 -9.06 -5.42 -3.20
C HIS A 113 -8.12 -5.19 -2.01
N VAL A 114 -8.42 -4.23 -1.13
CA VAL A 114 -7.62 -3.90 0.04
C VAL A 114 -8.34 -4.27 1.32
N ILE A 115 -7.64 -4.98 2.20
CA ILE A 115 -8.06 -5.19 3.59
C ILE A 115 -7.00 -4.58 4.51
N LEU A 116 -7.38 -3.56 5.28
CA LEU A 116 -6.58 -2.96 6.34
C LEU A 116 -6.82 -3.70 7.65
N VAL A 117 -5.76 -4.16 8.32
CA VAL A 117 -5.84 -4.96 9.54
C VAL A 117 -5.04 -4.29 10.66
N GLY A 118 -5.72 -3.92 11.74
CA GLY A 118 -5.13 -3.32 12.94
C GLY A 118 -5.37 -1.82 13.10
N GLY A 119 -5.57 -1.10 11.99
CA GLY A 119 -5.67 0.36 11.88
C GLY A 119 -6.41 1.08 13.02
N HIS A 120 -5.65 1.51 14.03
CA HIS A 120 -6.15 2.15 15.25
C HIS A 120 -5.52 3.53 15.53
N GLY A 121 -4.38 3.84 14.91
CA GLY A 121 -3.63 5.08 15.08
C GLY A 121 -3.84 6.07 13.93
N MET A 122 -5.09 6.29 13.51
CA MET A 122 -5.41 7.19 12.39
C MET A 122 -5.81 8.59 12.88
N ASP A 123 -5.26 9.62 12.24
CA ASP A 123 -5.76 10.98 12.30
C ASP A 123 -7.09 11.15 11.54
N ASP A 124 -7.70 12.33 11.66
CA ASP A 124 -9.01 12.63 11.06
C ASP A 124 -8.98 12.62 9.52
N GLY A 125 -7.83 12.96 8.91
CA GLY A 125 -7.65 12.95 7.46
C GLY A 125 -7.69 11.53 6.92
N ALA A 126 -6.82 10.66 7.45
CA ALA A 126 -6.79 9.24 7.13
C ALA A 126 -8.13 8.55 7.40
N ARG A 127 -8.79 8.87 8.53
CA ARG A 127 -10.11 8.31 8.87
C ARG A 127 -11.19 8.74 7.88
N THR A 128 -11.17 10.00 7.43
CA THR A 128 -12.14 10.50 6.44
C THR A 128 -11.96 9.79 5.10
N ILE A 129 -10.71 9.59 4.67
CA ILE A 129 -10.41 8.86 3.44
C ILE A 129 -10.86 7.41 3.55
N LEU A 130 -10.50 6.72 4.64
CA LEU A 130 -10.89 5.33 4.85
C LEU A 130 -12.42 5.16 4.86
N ASN A 131 -13.15 6.02 5.59
CA ASN A 131 -14.61 5.96 5.68
C ASN A 131 -15.34 6.26 4.35
N SER A 132 -14.68 6.93 3.41
CA SER A 132 -15.22 7.24 2.08
C SER A 132 -14.71 6.28 0.99
N SER A 133 -13.88 5.31 1.35
CA SER A 133 -13.32 4.28 0.46
C SER A 133 -14.11 2.98 0.50
N GLN A 134 -13.80 2.06 -0.42
CA GLN A 134 -14.29 0.66 -0.35
C GLN A 134 -13.28 -0.29 0.35
N ILE A 135 -12.26 0.26 1.02
CA ILE A 135 -11.25 -0.52 1.75
C ILE A 135 -11.93 -1.19 2.93
N THR A 136 -11.76 -2.50 3.06
CA THR A 136 -12.28 -3.22 4.23
C THR A 136 -11.33 -3.05 5.41
N ALA A 137 -11.78 -2.44 6.50
CA ALA A 137 -10.98 -2.29 7.71
C ALA A 137 -11.41 -3.32 8.78
N ILE A 138 -10.43 -4.01 9.35
CA ILE A 138 -10.56 -4.86 10.51
C ILE A 138 -9.77 -4.22 11.65
N ASP A 139 -10.45 -3.70 12.64
CA ASP A 139 -9.78 -3.10 13.79
C ASP A 139 -9.27 -4.16 14.80
N SER A 140 -8.43 -3.70 15.73
CA SER A 140 -7.88 -4.59 16.75
C SER A 140 -8.93 -5.17 17.71
N GLN A 141 -10.10 -4.53 17.86
CA GLN A 141 -11.19 -5.02 18.70
C GLN A 141 -11.87 -6.22 18.03
N GLN A 142 -12.17 -6.13 16.74
CA GLN A 142 -12.72 -7.26 15.96
C GLN A 142 -11.77 -8.47 15.99
N ILE A 143 -10.46 -8.26 15.88
CA ILE A 143 -9.47 -9.34 16.00
C ILE A 143 -9.50 -9.98 17.40
N ARG A 144 -9.63 -9.18 18.47
CA ARG A 144 -9.71 -9.70 19.84
C ARG A 144 -11.01 -10.46 20.10
N GLU A 145 -12.12 -10.03 19.52
CA GLU A 145 -13.44 -10.61 19.73
C GLU A 145 -13.64 -11.92 18.95
N PHE A 146 -13.27 -11.92 17.66
CA PHE A 146 -13.54 -13.06 16.75
C PHE A 146 -12.31 -13.95 16.52
N GLY A 147 -11.11 -13.50 16.91
CA GLY A 147 -9.86 -14.13 16.52
C GLY A 147 -9.45 -13.75 15.09
N ALA A 148 -8.14 -13.74 14.83
CA ALA A 148 -7.58 -13.26 13.55
C ALA A 148 -8.12 -14.05 12.35
N ARG A 149 -8.29 -15.37 12.49
CA ARG A 149 -8.78 -16.24 11.41
C ARG A 149 -10.19 -15.84 10.98
N ASP A 150 -11.13 -15.78 11.92
CA ASP A 150 -12.54 -15.59 11.59
C ASP A 150 -12.80 -14.14 11.15
N ALA A 151 -12.08 -13.18 11.74
CA ALA A 151 -12.13 -11.78 11.29
C ALA A 151 -11.65 -11.63 9.84
N LEU A 152 -10.52 -12.23 9.46
CA LEU A 152 -10.02 -12.20 8.09
C LEU A 152 -10.95 -12.94 7.12
N GLN A 153 -11.46 -14.11 7.50
CA GLN A 153 -12.34 -14.89 6.65
C GLN A 153 -13.67 -14.17 6.35
N ALA A 154 -14.19 -13.43 7.33
CA ALA A 154 -15.36 -12.56 7.13
C ALA A 154 -15.05 -11.40 6.16
N ALA A 155 -13.85 -10.83 6.20
CA ALA A 155 -13.43 -9.76 5.29
C ALA A 155 -13.24 -10.28 3.85
N PHE A 156 -12.57 -11.41 3.65
CA PHE A 156 -12.41 -12.01 2.33
C PHE A 156 -13.74 -12.29 1.64
N SER A 157 -14.73 -12.80 2.39
CA SER A 157 -16.07 -13.08 1.86
C SER A 157 -16.84 -11.83 1.39
N ARG A 158 -16.43 -10.63 1.82
CA ARG A 158 -17.02 -9.35 1.43
C ARG A 158 -16.28 -8.69 0.26
N SER A 159 -14.95 -8.83 0.23
CA SER A 159 -14.07 -8.24 -0.79
C SER A 159 -13.97 -9.08 -2.07
N TYR A 160 -14.09 -10.41 -1.95
CA TYR A 160 -14.05 -11.34 -3.07
C TYR A 160 -15.33 -12.17 -3.04
N ALA A 161 -16.28 -11.86 -3.93
CA ALA A 161 -17.24 -12.87 -4.39
C ALA A 161 -16.46 -13.89 -5.24
N TRP A 162 -15.76 -14.81 -4.57
CA TRP A 162 -14.98 -15.86 -5.21
C TRP A 162 -15.95 -16.90 -5.77
N GLU A 163 -16.22 -16.86 -7.07
CA GLU A 163 -16.84 -17.98 -7.79
C GLU A 163 -15.72 -18.91 -8.28
N GLY A 164 -15.57 -20.04 -7.58
CA GLY A 164 -15.18 -21.36 -8.08
C GLY A 164 -14.09 -21.48 -9.13
#